data_AF-A0A3A5MAE8-F1
#
_entry.id   AF-A0A3A5MAE8-F1
#
_cell.length_a   1.000
_cell.length_b   1.000
_cell.length_c   1.000
_cell.angle_alpha   90.00
_cell.angle_beta   90.00
_cell.angle_gamma   90.00
#
_symmetry.space_group_name_H-M   'P 1'
#
loop_
_entity.id
_entity.type
_entity.pdbx_description
1 polymer ?
#
loop_
_entity_poly.entity_id
_entity_poly.type
_entity_poly.pdbx_seq_one_letter_code
_entity_poly.pdbx_strand_id
1 'polypeptide(L)'
;MVEAVRRAVLAGDVVTTGAAFADAIGSSGRLLGSAGVLSALDHVRAELKGLGPLEYLLADDAVTDILVNGPDDVWVDGANGLRRIGRAFATDDEVRALAVRLVAAGGRRLDDGCPAVDVQIEGLRVHAVLPPISTTGTLLCIRIRRPRVFSLQELTAGGTVGPMMAQALTLMMRCRLNFLISGATGTGKTTLLSTLLGLAAPHERVVLVEDAAELNPEHPHTVGLQARHGNLEGAGVLDLTELVRQALRMRPDRLVVGECRGAEVRELLAAMNTGHDGGGATIHANSAEAVPARLSALAALAGLTSEALALQAASALDVVVHVARGSQGRHVQSLGLLRVVQTQGLVVIPVLVHTDTGCRRSAGWEDFARRVGWVESDSDRGAEEPHYRHTP
;
A
#
# COMPACT_ATOMS: atom_id res chain seq x y z
N MET A 1 31.48 25.16 5.92
CA MET A 1 31.01 25.21 4.52
C MET A 1 29.49 25.13 4.52
N VAL A 2 28.96 24.00 4.96
CA VAL A 2 27.53 23.78 5.21
C VAL A 2 26.90 24.85 6.11
N GLU A 3 27.51 25.16 7.27
CA GLU A 3 27.03 26.20 8.20
C GLU A 3 26.89 27.61 7.57
N ALA A 4 27.78 27.95 6.63
CA ALA A 4 27.80 29.26 5.97
C ALA A 4 26.75 29.34 4.87
N VAL A 5 26.58 28.25 4.11
CA VAL A 5 25.55 28.13 3.08
C VAL A 5 24.15 28.03 3.71
N ARG A 6 24.01 27.29 4.80
CA ARG A 6 22.79 27.23 5.64
C ARG A 6 22.36 28.63 6.08
N ARG A 7 23.30 29.45 6.57
CA ARG A 7 23.02 30.84 6.97
C ARG A 7 22.58 31.71 5.80
N ALA A 8 23.19 31.56 4.63
CA ALA A 8 22.85 32.32 3.43
C ALA A 8 21.46 31.93 2.87
N VAL A 9 21.10 30.65 2.91
CA VAL A 9 19.78 30.17 2.44
C VAL A 9 18.67 30.56 3.42
N LEU A 10 18.91 30.46 4.74
CA LEU A 10 17.93 30.87 5.76
C LEU A 10 17.71 32.40 5.80
N ALA A 11 18.67 33.19 5.30
CA ALA A 11 18.56 34.64 5.18
C ALA A 11 17.74 35.11 3.95
N GLY A 12 17.29 34.19 3.08
CA GLY A 12 16.41 34.49 1.95
C GLY A 12 17.10 34.87 0.64
N ASP A 13 18.43 34.84 0.57
CA ASP A 13 19.20 35.35 -0.59
C ASP A 13 19.53 34.32 -1.67
N VAL A 14 19.07 33.06 -1.57
CA VAL A 14 19.38 32.02 -2.56
C VAL A 14 18.15 31.19 -2.92
N VAL A 15 17.65 31.37 -4.14
CA VAL A 15 16.70 30.44 -4.78
C VAL A 15 17.43 29.14 -5.06
N THR A 16 16.88 28.01 -4.63
CA THR A 16 17.43 26.65 -4.76
C THR A 16 17.55 26.19 -6.23
N THR A 17 18.49 26.77 -6.97
CA THR A 17 18.88 26.37 -8.33
C THR A 17 20.38 26.12 -8.35
N GLY A 18 20.84 25.19 -9.19
CA GLY A 18 22.26 24.82 -9.27
C GLY A 18 23.19 25.99 -9.60
N ALA A 19 22.69 27.00 -10.32
CA ALA A 19 23.43 28.21 -10.67
C ALA A 19 23.67 29.14 -9.46
N ALA A 20 22.64 29.44 -8.66
CA ALA A 20 22.77 30.33 -7.50
C ALA A 20 23.69 29.76 -6.41
N PHE A 21 23.77 28.43 -6.31
CA PHE A 21 24.69 27.76 -5.41
C PHE A 21 26.14 27.73 -5.91
N ALA A 22 26.34 27.56 -7.21
CA ALA A 22 27.66 27.65 -7.83
C ALA A 22 28.26 29.05 -7.64
N ASP A 23 27.45 30.10 -7.76
CA ASP A 23 27.85 31.49 -7.49
C ASP A 23 28.21 31.72 -6.01
N ALA A 24 27.45 31.16 -5.07
CA ALA A 24 27.75 31.25 -3.63
C ALA A 24 29.03 30.48 -3.21
N ILE A 25 29.36 29.38 -3.90
CA ILE A 25 30.62 28.65 -3.72
C ILE A 25 31.79 29.41 -4.37
N GLY A 26 31.57 29.99 -5.55
CA GLY A 26 32.55 30.84 -6.22
C GLY A 26 32.94 32.07 -5.39
N SER A 27 31.96 32.74 -4.76
CA SER A 27 32.20 33.91 -3.91
C SER A 27 32.91 33.59 -2.59
N SER A 28 32.88 32.35 -2.13
CA SER A 28 33.57 31.88 -0.92
C SER A 28 35.01 31.39 -1.17
N GLY A 29 35.51 31.54 -2.41
CA GLY A 29 36.93 31.38 -2.75
C GLY A 29 37.44 29.95 -2.82
N ARG A 30 36.54 28.95 -2.91
CA ARG A 30 36.90 27.52 -2.98
C ARG A 30 36.67 26.98 -4.39
N LEU A 31 37.73 26.56 -5.07
CA LEU A 31 37.66 25.85 -6.36
C LEU A 31 37.21 24.40 -6.14
N LEU A 32 35.91 24.14 -6.30
CA LEU A 32 35.37 22.79 -6.45
C LEU A 32 35.20 22.48 -7.93
N GLY A 33 35.63 21.29 -8.37
CA GLY A 33 35.27 20.79 -9.70
C GLY A 33 33.75 20.57 -9.81
N SER A 34 33.23 20.39 -11.04
CA SER A 34 31.79 20.17 -11.29
C SER A 34 31.16 19.07 -10.43
N ALA A 35 31.89 17.96 -10.21
CA ALA A 35 31.47 16.88 -9.32
C ALA A 35 31.37 17.31 -7.83
N GLY A 36 32.26 18.18 -7.37
CA GLY A 36 32.27 18.70 -6.00
C GLY A 36 31.14 19.69 -5.74
N VAL A 37 30.77 20.50 -6.74
CA VAL A 37 29.61 21.39 -6.66
C VAL A 37 28.30 20.60 -6.59
N LEU A 38 28.15 19.55 -7.41
CA LEU A 38 26.98 18.65 -7.38
C LEU A 38 26.84 17.94 -6.03
N SER A 39 27.94 17.39 -5.50
CA SER A 39 27.92 16.74 -4.17
C SER A 39 27.55 17.70 -3.05
N ALA A 40 28.02 18.96 -3.09
CA ALA A 40 27.66 19.98 -2.11
C ALA A 40 26.19 20.43 -2.26
N LEU A 41 25.66 20.50 -3.49
CA LEU A 41 24.25 20.77 -3.77
C LEU A 41 23.35 19.67 -3.21
N ASP A 42 23.69 18.41 -3.47
CA ASP A 42 22.93 17.26 -2.96
C ASP A 42 22.94 17.23 -1.44
N HIS A 43 24.07 17.54 -0.82
CA HIS A 43 24.18 17.63 0.64
C HIS A 43 23.34 18.75 1.23
N VAL A 44 23.34 19.95 0.62
CA VAL A 44 22.51 21.07 1.08
C VAL A 44 21.02 20.82 0.81
N ARG A 45 20.67 20.17 -0.31
CA ARG A 45 19.29 19.75 -0.58
C ARG A 45 18.83 18.70 0.44
N ALA A 46 19.68 17.73 0.76
CA ALA A 46 19.43 16.72 1.79
C ALA A 46 19.21 17.34 3.17
N GLU A 47 19.97 18.37 3.54
CA GLU A 47 19.79 19.06 4.82
C GLU A 47 18.55 19.96 4.86
N LEU A 48 18.23 20.64 3.75
CA LEU A 48 17.14 21.61 3.70
C LEU A 48 15.77 20.97 3.45
N LYS A 49 15.73 19.87 2.69
CA LYS A 49 14.47 19.21 2.26
C LYS A 49 14.47 17.69 2.43
N GLY A 50 15.62 17.06 2.63
CA GLY A 50 15.75 15.60 2.76
C GLY A 50 15.96 15.12 4.20
N LEU A 51 16.47 13.89 4.30
CA LEU A 51 16.75 13.16 5.53
C LEU A 51 18.07 13.57 6.22
N GLY A 52 18.72 14.64 5.77
CA GLY A 52 19.97 15.14 6.33
C GLY A 52 21.08 14.07 6.29
N PRO A 53 21.71 13.73 7.43
CA PRO A 53 22.76 12.71 7.49
C PRO A 53 22.34 11.32 6.99
N LEU A 54 21.04 11.03 6.93
CA LEU A 54 20.49 9.73 6.55
C LEU A 54 20.17 9.62 5.05
N GLU A 55 20.31 10.71 4.27
CA GLU A 55 19.90 10.75 2.85
C GLU A 55 20.58 9.67 2.00
N TYR A 56 21.84 9.35 2.29
CA TYR A 56 22.58 8.33 1.54
C TYR A 56 21.93 6.94 1.60
N LEU A 57 21.10 6.66 2.61
CA LEU A 57 20.37 5.41 2.75
C LEU A 57 19.25 5.27 1.70
N LEU A 58 18.76 6.37 1.12
CA LEU A 58 17.78 6.33 0.05
C LEU A 58 18.35 5.70 -1.22
N ALA A 59 19.66 5.82 -1.45
CA ALA A 59 20.34 5.22 -2.61
C ALA A 59 20.50 3.69 -2.50
N ASP A 60 20.40 3.11 -1.31
CA ASP A 60 20.51 1.66 -1.09
C ASP A 60 19.14 0.99 -1.24
N ASP A 61 18.87 0.38 -2.40
CA ASP A 61 17.63 -0.36 -2.72
C ASP A 61 17.26 -1.47 -1.73
N ALA A 62 18.20 -1.95 -0.92
CA ALA A 62 17.92 -2.94 0.11
C ALA A 62 17.26 -2.32 1.36
N VAL A 63 17.38 -1.01 1.60
CA VAL A 63 16.81 -0.33 2.76
C VAL A 63 15.34 -0.02 2.53
N THR A 64 14.49 -0.54 3.41
CA THR A 64 13.04 -0.30 3.41
C THR A 64 12.59 0.59 4.56
N ASP A 65 13.27 0.52 5.71
CA ASP A 65 12.91 1.25 6.92
C ASP A 65 14.18 1.80 7.59
N ILE A 66 14.08 2.98 8.18
CA ILE A 66 15.14 3.65 8.97
C ILE A 66 14.52 4.00 10.32
N LEU A 67 15.11 3.49 11.40
CA LEU A 67 14.65 3.71 12.77
C LEU A 67 15.73 4.45 13.54
N VAL A 68 15.41 5.64 14.04
CA VAL A 68 16.29 6.46 14.88
C VAL A 68 15.71 6.47 16.28
N ASN A 69 16.41 5.83 17.22
CA ASN A 69 16.02 5.82 18.63
C ASN A 69 16.82 6.82 19.48
N GLY A 70 17.79 7.49 18.84
CA GLY A 70 18.68 8.48 19.44
C GLY A 70 19.91 8.72 18.55
N PRO A 71 20.83 9.60 18.96
CA PRO A 71 21.91 10.06 18.08
C PRO A 71 22.88 8.97 17.62
N ASP A 72 23.14 8.03 18.53
CA ASP A 72 24.04 6.90 18.35
C ASP A 72 23.31 5.59 18.05
N ASP A 73 21.97 5.59 17.99
CA ASP A 73 21.15 4.39 17.84
C ASP A 73 20.26 4.46 16.61
N VAL A 74 20.87 4.23 15.44
CA VAL A 74 20.18 4.15 14.16
C VAL A 74 20.24 2.75 13.58
N TRP A 75 19.06 2.27 13.19
CA TRP A 75 18.83 0.97 12.58
C TRP A 75 18.24 1.15 11.20
N VAL A 76 18.53 0.19 10.32
CA VAL A 76 17.87 0.07 9.02
C VAL A 76 17.35 -1.35 8.86
N ASP A 77 16.17 -1.49 8.27
CA ASP A 77 15.58 -2.77 7.92
C ASP A 77 15.56 -2.96 6.39
N GLY A 78 15.50 -4.22 5.97
CA GLY A 78 15.52 -4.61 4.58
C GLY A 78 15.29 -6.11 4.40
N ALA A 79 15.64 -6.65 3.25
CA ALA A 79 15.46 -8.08 2.96
C ALA A 79 16.23 -9.01 3.92
N ASN A 80 17.36 -8.55 4.46
CA ASN A 80 18.23 -9.30 5.35
C ASN A 80 17.94 -9.06 6.84
N GLY A 81 16.85 -8.34 7.15
CA GLY A 81 16.46 -7.97 8.51
C GLY A 81 17.21 -6.75 9.05
N LEU A 82 16.93 -6.47 10.33
CA LEU A 82 17.33 -5.25 11.01
C LEU A 82 18.84 -5.21 11.30
N ARG A 83 19.52 -4.13 10.88
CA ARG A 83 20.94 -3.89 11.14
C ARG A 83 21.20 -2.50 11.69
N ARG A 84 22.12 -2.38 12.66
CA ARG A 84 22.55 -1.10 13.21
C ARG A 84 23.65 -0.49 12.34
N ILE A 85 23.58 0.81 12.07
CA ILE A 85 24.52 1.53 11.19
C ILE A 85 25.48 2.48 11.93
N GLY A 86 25.31 2.62 13.25
CA GLY A 86 26.17 3.45 14.11
C GLY A 86 25.64 4.88 14.28
N ARG A 87 26.52 5.78 14.72
CA ARG A 87 26.18 7.18 14.99
C ARG A 87 25.90 7.94 13.69
N ALA A 88 24.72 8.55 13.61
CA ALA A 88 24.33 9.43 12.51
C ALA A 88 24.14 10.89 12.93
N PHE A 89 23.96 11.14 14.24
CA PHE A 89 23.73 12.48 14.78
C PHE A 89 24.66 12.77 15.95
N ALA A 90 24.97 14.05 16.18
CA ALA A 90 25.77 14.47 17.31
C ALA A 90 24.96 14.53 18.61
N THR A 91 23.72 15.01 18.56
CA THR A 91 22.85 15.25 19.72
C THR A 91 21.39 14.90 19.45
N ASP A 92 20.58 14.74 20.50
CA ASP A 92 19.13 14.51 20.35
C ASP A 92 18.44 15.71 19.69
N ASP A 93 18.93 16.93 19.92
CA ASP A 93 18.42 18.14 19.29
C ASP A 93 18.52 18.10 17.76
N GLU A 94 19.54 17.44 17.19
CA GLU A 94 19.65 17.25 15.75
C GLU A 94 18.59 16.26 15.23
N VAL A 95 18.32 15.20 15.98
CA VAL A 95 17.23 14.25 15.67
C VAL A 95 15.89 14.96 15.74
N ARG A 96 15.66 15.76 16.79
CA ARG A 96 14.46 16.60 16.95
C ARG A 96 14.30 17.58 15.80
N ALA A 97 15.38 18.27 15.40
CA ALA A 97 15.34 19.21 14.29
C ALA A 97 15.00 18.53 12.96
N LEU A 98 15.53 17.33 12.69
CA LEU A 98 15.15 16.53 11.54
C LEU A 98 13.67 16.13 11.60
N ALA A 99 13.22 15.58 12.73
CA ALA A 99 11.83 15.15 12.92
C ALA A 99 10.83 16.29 12.71
N VAL A 100 11.08 17.46 13.33
CA VAL A 100 10.24 18.66 13.17
C VAL A 100 10.19 19.13 11.71
N ARG A 101 11.34 19.13 11.02
CA ARG A 101 11.42 19.55 9.61
C ARG A 101 10.63 18.60 8.69
N LEU A 102 10.79 17.29 8.87
CA LEU A 102 10.03 16.29 8.09
C LEU A 102 8.54 16.45 8.37
N VAL A 103 8.14 16.51 9.64
CA VAL A 103 6.72 16.70 10.01
C VAL A 103 6.14 17.99 9.40
N ALA A 104 6.90 19.09 9.41
CA ALA A 104 6.50 20.34 8.78
C ALA A 104 6.36 20.23 7.24
N ALA A 105 7.29 19.53 6.58
CA ALA A 105 7.19 19.26 5.14
C ALA A 105 5.97 18.40 4.79
N GLY A 106 5.51 17.56 5.72
CA GLY A 106 4.24 16.82 5.64
C GLY A 106 3.00 17.62 6.03
N GLY A 107 3.13 18.93 6.27
CA GLY A 107 2.02 19.84 6.59
C GLY A 107 1.48 19.71 8.02
N ARG A 108 2.26 19.14 8.94
CA ARG A 108 1.88 18.93 10.34
C ARG A 108 2.88 19.64 11.27
N ARG A 109 2.58 19.66 12.58
CA ARG A 109 3.45 20.28 13.60
C ARG A 109 3.87 19.23 14.63
N LEU A 110 5.16 19.19 14.96
CA LEU A 110 5.73 18.35 16.00
C LEU A 110 6.32 19.27 17.08
N ASP A 111 5.73 19.26 18.27
CA ASP A 111 6.16 20.05 19.43
C ASP A 111 5.60 19.43 20.72
N ASP A 112 5.78 20.08 21.86
CA ASP A 112 5.37 19.55 23.16
C ASP A 112 3.83 19.46 23.29
N GLY A 113 3.08 20.20 22.46
CA GLY A 113 1.61 20.10 22.37
C GLY A 113 1.13 19.02 21.40
N CYS A 114 1.96 18.61 20.43
CA CYS A 114 1.73 17.53 19.49
C CYS A 114 2.95 16.60 19.43
N PRO A 115 3.22 15.82 20.49
CA PRO A 115 4.50 15.12 20.64
C PRO A 115 4.60 13.81 19.86
N ALA A 116 3.54 13.36 19.18
CA ALA A 116 3.55 12.15 18.36
C ALA A 116 2.77 12.39 17.06
N VAL A 117 3.43 12.23 15.91
CA VAL A 117 2.86 12.62 14.60
C VAL A 117 3.31 11.70 13.48
N ASP A 118 2.35 11.36 12.61
CA ASP A 118 2.55 10.70 11.33
C ASP A 118 2.41 11.69 10.17
N VAL A 119 3.34 11.61 9.21
CA VAL A 119 3.30 12.34 7.93
C VAL A 119 3.73 11.48 6.76
N GLN A 120 3.33 11.88 5.55
CA GLN A 120 3.82 11.33 4.30
C GLN A 120 4.40 12.43 3.41
N ILE A 121 5.62 12.24 2.91
CA ILE A 121 6.38 13.24 2.15
C ILE A 121 7.16 12.49 1.07
N GLU A 122 6.96 12.81 -0.20
CA GLU A 122 7.81 12.33 -1.32
C GLU A 122 8.17 10.83 -1.27
N GLY A 123 7.20 9.94 -1.02
CA GLY A 123 7.42 8.49 -0.94
C GLY A 123 7.92 7.98 0.42
N LEU A 124 8.09 8.85 1.41
CA LEU A 124 8.43 8.48 2.78
C LEU A 124 7.17 8.53 3.66
N ARG A 125 6.98 7.52 4.52
CA ARG A 125 6.11 7.64 5.70
C ARG A 125 6.99 7.86 6.91
N VAL A 126 6.71 8.91 7.66
CA VAL A 126 7.51 9.30 8.83
C VAL A 126 6.60 9.34 10.04
N HIS A 127 6.96 8.58 11.06
CA HIS A 127 6.38 8.67 12.40
C HIS A 127 7.44 9.24 13.35
N ALA A 128 7.10 10.30 14.08
CA ALA A 128 8.00 10.96 15.02
C ALA A 128 7.38 11.04 16.41
N VAL A 129 8.18 10.83 17.45
CA VAL A 129 7.76 10.91 18.85
C VAL A 129 8.78 11.69 19.68
N LEU A 130 8.32 12.71 20.41
CA LEU A 130 9.13 13.53 21.31
C LEU A 130 8.98 13.07 22.78
N PRO A 131 9.97 13.36 23.64
CA PRO A 131 9.77 13.35 25.09
C PRO A 131 8.62 14.28 25.51
N PRO A 132 7.88 13.97 26.59
CA PRO A 132 8.05 12.83 27.49
C PRO A 132 7.32 11.54 27.04
N ILE A 133 6.66 11.53 25.88
CA ILE A 133 5.98 10.33 25.36
C ILE A 133 7.00 9.23 25.06
N SER A 134 8.11 9.62 24.45
CA SER A 134 9.31 8.80 24.41
C SER A 134 10.12 8.95 25.70
N THR A 135 10.58 7.82 26.24
CA THR A 135 11.37 7.78 27.48
C THR A 135 12.88 7.88 27.24
N THR A 136 13.35 7.81 25.99
CA THR A 136 14.78 7.72 25.66
C THR A 136 15.32 8.91 24.87
N GLY A 137 14.45 9.78 24.34
CA GLY A 137 14.82 10.89 23.45
C GLY A 137 13.85 11.03 22.29
N THR A 138 14.24 11.74 21.24
CA THR A 138 13.42 11.85 20.03
C THR A 138 13.49 10.56 19.21
N LEU A 139 12.33 9.99 18.88
CA LEU A 139 12.21 8.80 18.04
C LEU A 139 11.74 9.20 16.65
N LEU A 140 12.31 8.56 15.62
CA LEU A 140 11.93 8.74 14.23
C LEU A 140 11.89 7.40 13.50
N CYS A 141 10.74 7.01 12.97
CA CYS A 141 10.56 5.84 12.13
C CYS A 141 10.24 6.31 10.70
N ILE A 142 11.15 6.07 9.76
CA ILE A 142 11.00 6.43 8.36
C ILE A 142 10.85 5.16 7.54
N ARG A 143 9.73 5.01 6.84
CA ARG A 143 9.53 3.94 5.88
C ARG A 143 9.64 4.46 4.47
N ILE A 144 10.57 3.90 3.70
CA ILE A 144 10.86 4.26 2.32
C ILE A 144 9.93 3.47 1.41
N ARG A 145 9.14 4.16 0.59
CA ARG A 145 8.34 3.53 -0.46
C ARG A 145 9.14 3.54 -1.75
N ARG A 146 9.53 2.34 -2.18
CA ARG A 146 10.05 2.10 -3.54
C ARG A 146 8.94 1.44 -4.35
N PRO A 147 8.16 2.19 -5.14
CA PRO A 147 7.10 1.61 -5.94
C PRO A 147 7.73 0.74 -7.04
N ARG A 148 7.75 -0.58 -6.84
CA ARG A 148 7.95 -1.54 -7.92
C ARG A 148 6.60 -2.02 -8.39
N VAL A 149 6.29 -1.74 -9.66
CA VAL A 149 5.11 -2.28 -10.32
C VAL A 149 5.47 -3.64 -10.86
N PHE A 150 4.63 -4.64 -10.57
CA PHE A 150 4.79 -6.00 -11.09
C PHE A 150 3.68 -6.26 -12.09
N SER A 151 4.04 -6.87 -13.23
CA SER A 151 3.07 -7.48 -14.12
C SER A 151 2.58 -8.83 -13.56
N LEU A 152 1.40 -9.28 -13.98
CA LEU A 152 0.91 -10.60 -13.59
C LEU A 152 1.85 -11.71 -14.10
N GLN A 153 2.46 -11.50 -15.27
CA GLN A 153 3.45 -12.42 -15.84
C GLN A 153 4.68 -12.58 -14.95
N GLU A 154 5.21 -11.48 -14.39
CA GLU A 154 6.33 -11.54 -13.43
C GLU A 154 5.94 -12.26 -12.14
N LEU A 155 4.73 -11.99 -11.61
CA LEU A 155 4.25 -12.70 -10.41
C LEU A 155 4.06 -14.20 -10.67
N THR A 156 3.68 -14.58 -11.89
CA THR A 156 3.58 -15.99 -12.29
C THR A 156 4.95 -16.63 -12.47
N ALA A 157 5.88 -15.95 -13.15
CA ALA A 157 7.25 -16.43 -13.31
C ALA A 157 7.99 -16.57 -11.97
N GLY A 158 7.69 -15.68 -11.01
CA GLY A 158 8.22 -15.73 -9.64
C GLY A 158 7.52 -16.72 -8.71
N GLY A 159 6.50 -17.46 -9.18
CA GLY A 159 5.78 -18.45 -8.39
C GLY A 159 4.78 -17.89 -7.37
N THR A 160 4.61 -16.56 -7.29
CA THR A 160 3.61 -15.93 -6.43
C THR A 160 2.18 -16.23 -6.90
N VAL A 161 1.98 -16.42 -8.20
CA VAL A 161 0.68 -16.76 -8.78
C VAL A 161 0.82 -17.95 -9.72
N GLY A 162 0.27 -19.11 -9.36
CA GLY A 162 0.28 -20.28 -10.25
C GLY A 162 -0.43 -20.02 -11.59
N PRO A 163 -0.08 -20.71 -12.69
CA PRO A 163 -0.61 -20.42 -14.04
C PRO A 163 -2.14 -20.41 -14.12
N MET A 164 -2.80 -21.43 -13.55
CA MET A 164 -4.26 -21.52 -13.53
C MET A 164 -4.90 -20.37 -12.72
N MET A 165 -4.29 -20.00 -11.59
CA MET A 165 -4.73 -18.85 -10.78
C MET A 165 -4.57 -17.54 -11.56
N ALA A 166 -3.47 -17.38 -12.31
CA ALA A 166 -3.22 -16.19 -13.14
C ALA A 166 -4.29 -16.03 -14.23
N GLN A 167 -4.65 -17.12 -14.89
CA GLN A 167 -5.75 -17.12 -15.87
C GLN A 167 -7.09 -16.77 -15.21
N ALA A 168 -7.38 -17.31 -14.02
CA ALA A 168 -8.61 -16.99 -13.27
C ALA A 168 -8.68 -15.51 -12.88
N LEU A 169 -7.58 -14.95 -12.39
CA LEU A 169 -7.47 -13.53 -12.04
C LEU A 169 -7.62 -12.64 -13.28
N THR A 170 -7.03 -13.03 -14.41
CA THR A 170 -7.17 -12.30 -15.69
C THR A 170 -8.64 -12.27 -16.14
N LEU A 171 -9.32 -13.41 -16.08
CA LEU A 171 -10.73 -13.52 -16.46
C LEU A 171 -11.63 -12.75 -15.49
N MET A 172 -11.35 -12.80 -14.18
CA MET A 172 -12.04 -12.00 -13.15
C MET A 172 -11.97 -10.50 -13.48
N MET A 173 -10.78 -9.98 -13.82
CA MET A 173 -10.60 -8.57 -14.18
C MET A 173 -11.33 -8.21 -15.47
N ARG A 174 -11.24 -9.07 -16.51
CA ARG A 174 -11.90 -8.87 -17.80
C ARG A 174 -13.43 -8.87 -17.68
N CYS A 175 -13.98 -9.75 -16.86
CA CYS A 175 -15.42 -9.84 -16.59
C CYS A 175 -15.91 -8.81 -15.56
N ARG A 176 -15.04 -7.90 -15.10
CA ARG A 176 -15.38 -6.81 -14.17
C ARG A 176 -16.05 -7.33 -12.89
N LEU A 177 -15.59 -8.47 -12.37
CA LEU A 177 -16.09 -8.97 -11.09
C LEU A 177 -15.64 -8.03 -9.95
N ASN A 178 -16.52 -7.78 -8.99
CA ASN A 178 -16.20 -7.05 -7.78
C ASN A 178 -15.44 -7.96 -6.82
N PHE A 179 -14.30 -7.50 -6.29
CA PHE A 179 -13.40 -8.38 -5.56
C PHE A 179 -12.84 -7.81 -4.25
N LEU A 180 -12.51 -8.70 -3.32
CA LEU A 180 -11.68 -8.38 -2.16
C LEU A 180 -10.36 -9.14 -2.20
N ILE A 181 -9.26 -8.45 -1.93
CA ILE A 181 -7.97 -9.10 -1.68
C ILE A 181 -7.74 -9.14 -0.17
N SER A 182 -7.65 -10.33 0.40
CA SER A 182 -7.45 -10.54 1.83
C SER A 182 -6.09 -11.14 2.16
N GLY A 183 -5.62 -10.90 3.38
CA GLY A 183 -4.33 -11.41 3.87
C GLY A 183 -3.75 -10.59 5.02
N ALA A 184 -2.78 -11.16 5.72
CA ALA A 184 -2.07 -10.51 6.82
C ALA A 184 -1.22 -9.32 6.34
N THR A 185 -0.59 -8.61 7.28
CA THR A 185 0.35 -7.52 6.95
C THR A 185 1.58 -8.10 6.23
N GLY A 186 2.02 -7.44 5.16
CA GLY A 186 3.23 -7.83 4.43
C GLY A 186 3.11 -9.08 3.55
N THR A 187 1.91 -9.63 3.35
CA THR A 187 1.67 -10.78 2.44
C THR A 187 1.61 -10.39 0.95
N GLY A 188 1.55 -9.08 0.63
CA GLY A 188 1.58 -8.59 -0.76
C GLY A 188 0.22 -8.15 -1.34
N LYS A 189 -0.80 -7.89 -0.50
CA LYS A 189 -2.13 -7.44 -0.95
C LYS A 189 -2.07 -6.25 -1.91
N THR A 190 -1.40 -5.17 -1.49
CA THR A 190 -1.26 -3.93 -2.28
C THR A 190 -0.52 -4.16 -3.60
N THR A 191 0.48 -5.03 -3.59
CA THR A 191 1.22 -5.44 -4.80
C THR A 191 0.29 -6.16 -5.77
N LEU A 192 -0.42 -7.19 -5.31
CA LEU A 192 -1.36 -7.92 -6.15
C LEU A 192 -2.49 -7.01 -6.66
N LEU A 193 -3.04 -6.13 -5.80
CA LEU A 193 -4.05 -5.15 -6.21
C LEU A 193 -3.53 -4.27 -7.35
N SER A 194 -2.35 -3.66 -7.20
CA SER A 194 -1.75 -2.82 -8.24
C SER A 194 -1.54 -3.58 -9.54
N THR A 195 -1.06 -4.83 -9.47
CA THR A 195 -0.88 -5.70 -10.63
C THR A 195 -2.20 -6.00 -11.34
N LEU A 196 -3.26 -6.36 -10.60
CA LEU A 196 -4.56 -6.68 -11.18
C LEU A 196 -5.20 -5.47 -11.83
N LEU A 197 -5.07 -4.28 -11.25
CA LEU A 197 -5.59 -3.05 -11.84
C LEU A 197 -4.89 -2.67 -13.15
N GLY A 198 -3.64 -3.11 -13.36
CA GLY A 198 -2.98 -2.99 -14.66
C GLY A 198 -3.59 -3.86 -15.76
N LEU A 199 -4.42 -4.86 -15.40
CA LEU A 199 -5.15 -5.71 -16.35
C LEU A 199 -6.51 -5.12 -16.76
N ALA A 200 -6.93 -4.00 -16.15
CA ALA A 200 -8.12 -3.27 -16.53
C ALA A 200 -8.03 -2.80 -17.98
N ALA A 201 -9.16 -2.65 -18.66
CA ALA A 201 -9.14 -2.24 -20.05
C ALA A 201 -8.68 -0.77 -20.15
N PRO A 202 -7.79 -0.38 -21.09
CA PRO A 202 -7.16 0.94 -21.11
C PRO A 202 -8.10 2.16 -21.14
N HIS A 203 -9.37 1.97 -21.51
CA HIS A 203 -10.39 3.01 -21.55
C HIS A 203 -11.14 3.18 -20.22
N GLU A 204 -11.00 2.25 -19.28
CA GLU A 204 -11.65 2.29 -17.97
C GLU A 204 -10.97 3.32 -17.07
N ARG A 205 -11.75 4.20 -16.43
CA ARG A 205 -11.27 5.12 -15.41
C ARG A 205 -11.19 4.44 -14.06
N VAL A 206 -9.98 4.27 -13.52
CA VAL A 206 -9.73 3.68 -12.21
C VAL A 206 -9.56 4.78 -11.17
N VAL A 207 -10.47 4.85 -10.19
CA VAL A 207 -10.37 5.79 -9.07
C VAL A 207 -9.94 5.04 -7.82
N LEU A 208 -8.77 5.41 -7.30
CA LEU A 208 -8.17 4.84 -6.10
C LEU A 208 -8.51 5.72 -4.90
N VAL A 209 -8.92 5.11 -3.79
CA VAL A 209 -9.19 5.77 -2.52
C VAL A 209 -8.31 5.13 -1.46
N GLU A 210 -7.36 5.89 -0.91
CA GLU A 210 -6.36 5.36 0.01
C GLU A 210 -6.22 6.26 1.24
N ASP A 211 -5.87 5.66 2.38
CA ASP A 211 -5.56 6.44 3.59
C ASP A 211 -4.27 7.22 3.37
N ALA A 212 -3.30 6.54 2.78
CA ALA A 212 -2.03 7.08 2.37
C ALA A 212 -1.62 6.41 1.07
N ALA A 213 -1.36 7.18 0.02
CA ALA A 213 -1.21 6.67 -1.35
C ALA A 213 -0.08 5.63 -1.44
N GLU A 214 -0.42 4.40 -1.81
CA GLU A 214 0.51 3.29 -2.06
C GLU A 214 0.36 2.69 -3.45
N LEU A 215 -0.87 2.66 -3.98
CA LEU A 215 -1.18 1.99 -5.22
C LEU A 215 -0.60 2.76 -6.41
N ASN A 216 0.10 2.03 -7.27
CA ASN A 216 0.68 2.58 -8.50
C ASN A 216 0.50 1.58 -9.65
N PRO A 217 -0.74 1.31 -10.08
CA PRO A 217 -0.99 0.36 -11.16
C PRO A 217 -0.48 0.92 -12.50
N GLU A 218 0.05 0.04 -13.35
CA GLU A 218 0.40 0.38 -14.72
C GLU A 218 -0.87 0.46 -15.57
N HIS A 219 -1.60 1.58 -15.45
CA HIS A 219 -2.85 1.81 -16.15
C HIS A 219 -2.98 3.29 -16.58
N PRO A 220 -3.29 3.60 -17.85
CA PRO A 220 -3.20 4.95 -18.41
C PRO A 220 -4.18 5.96 -17.81
N HIS A 221 -5.28 5.48 -17.21
CA HIS A 221 -6.36 6.34 -16.70
C HIS A 221 -6.64 6.10 -15.20
N THR A 222 -5.59 6.25 -14.39
CA THR A 222 -5.66 6.09 -12.93
C THR A 222 -5.71 7.46 -12.24
N VAL A 223 -6.62 7.63 -11.28
CA VAL A 223 -6.73 8.83 -10.45
C VAL A 223 -6.78 8.44 -8.98
N GLY A 224 -5.92 9.05 -8.16
CA GLY A 224 -5.85 8.77 -6.72
C GLY A 224 -6.48 9.86 -5.86
N LEU A 225 -7.22 9.43 -4.83
CA LEU A 225 -7.68 10.22 -3.70
C LEU A 225 -6.99 9.71 -2.43
N GLN A 226 -6.47 10.63 -1.63
CA GLN A 226 -5.81 10.30 -0.38
C GLN A 226 -6.53 10.94 0.80
N ALA A 227 -6.71 10.18 1.88
CA ALA A 227 -7.29 10.67 3.11
C ALA A 227 -6.45 11.83 3.66
N ARG A 228 -7.15 12.77 4.28
CA ARG A 228 -6.52 13.94 4.89
C ARG A 228 -6.90 13.96 6.36
N HIS A 229 -5.88 13.90 7.21
CA HIS A 229 -6.05 14.15 8.63
C HIS A 229 -6.41 15.63 8.85
N GLY A 230 -7.11 15.92 9.94
CA GLY A 230 -7.46 17.30 10.29
C GLY A 230 -6.22 18.18 10.38
N ASN A 231 -6.38 19.46 10.07
CA ASN A 231 -5.36 20.46 10.37
C ASN A 231 -5.23 20.64 11.90
N LEU A 232 -4.38 21.58 12.32
CA LEU A 232 -4.11 21.85 13.74
C LEU A 232 -5.37 22.22 14.56
N GLU A 233 -6.43 22.70 13.90
CA GLU A 233 -7.71 23.07 14.51
C GLU A 233 -8.75 21.95 14.43
N GLY A 234 -8.34 20.76 13.97
CA GLY A 234 -9.22 19.61 13.73
C GLY A 234 -10.11 19.76 12.48
N ALA A 235 -9.97 20.85 11.73
CA ALA A 235 -10.76 21.12 10.55
C ALA A 235 -10.20 20.42 9.31
N GLY A 236 -11.09 20.08 8.38
CA GLY A 236 -10.71 19.56 7.07
C GLY A 236 -10.32 18.08 7.03
N VAL A 237 -10.71 17.29 8.04
CA VAL A 237 -10.63 15.82 7.97
C VAL A 237 -11.42 15.33 6.75
N LEU A 238 -10.79 14.51 5.93
CA LEU A 238 -11.44 13.73 4.88
C LEU A 238 -11.02 12.28 5.05
N ASP A 239 -11.93 11.47 5.58
CA ASP A 239 -11.72 10.04 5.79
C ASP A 239 -12.03 9.23 4.52
N LEU A 240 -11.75 7.92 4.57
CA LEU A 240 -12.05 7.02 3.45
C LEU A 240 -13.53 7.03 3.08
N THR A 241 -14.42 7.13 4.08
CA THR A 241 -15.87 7.19 3.87
C THR A 241 -16.25 8.34 2.95
N GLU A 242 -15.78 9.55 3.27
CA GLU A 242 -16.06 10.73 2.47
C GLU A 242 -15.38 10.66 1.10
N LEU A 243 -14.14 10.16 1.02
CA LEU A 243 -13.46 10.01 -0.26
C LEU A 243 -14.15 9.02 -1.20
N VAL A 244 -14.72 7.93 -0.68
CA VAL A 244 -15.55 7.03 -1.49
C VAL A 244 -16.73 7.79 -2.09
N ARG A 245 -17.44 8.61 -1.31
CA ARG A 245 -18.55 9.43 -1.83
C ARG A 245 -18.10 10.45 -2.87
N GLN A 246 -16.93 11.05 -2.69
CA GLN A 246 -16.37 11.97 -3.69
C GLN A 246 -15.99 11.23 -4.97
N ALA A 247 -15.37 10.05 -4.85
CA ALA A 247 -14.98 9.21 -5.97
C ALA A 247 -16.17 8.85 -6.88
N LEU A 248 -17.36 8.60 -6.31
CA LEU A 248 -18.58 8.31 -7.09
C LEU A 248 -19.02 9.47 -8.01
N ARG A 249 -18.63 10.70 -7.68
CA ARG A 249 -18.90 11.89 -8.52
C ARG A 249 -17.86 12.09 -9.63
N MET A 250 -16.81 11.27 -9.65
CA MET A 250 -15.70 11.36 -10.60
C MET A 250 -15.86 10.41 -11.80
N ARG A 251 -17.06 9.87 -12.01
CA ARG A 251 -17.40 8.90 -13.06
C ARG A 251 -16.41 7.72 -13.13
N PRO A 252 -16.21 6.96 -12.03
CA PRO A 252 -15.31 5.82 -12.04
C PRO A 252 -15.91 4.68 -12.86
N ASP A 253 -15.12 4.07 -13.75
CA ASP A 253 -15.45 2.74 -14.28
C ASP A 253 -15.03 1.66 -13.29
N ARG A 254 -14.03 1.93 -12.43
CA ARG A 254 -13.67 1.08 -11.29
C ARG A 254 -13.39 1.95 -10.06
N LEU A 255 -14.07 1.66 -8.95
CA LEU A 255 -13.78 2.25 -7.65
C LEU A 255 -12.96 1.27 -6.83
N VAL A 256 -11.79 1.70 -6.36
CA VAL A 256 -10.88 0.87 -5.58
C VAL A 256 -10.58 1.51 -4.24
N VAL A 257 -10.81 0.78 -3.16
CA VAL A 257 -10.37 1.20 -1.82
C VAL A 257 -9.09 0.46 -1.47
N GLY A 258 -7.98 1.18 -1.27
CA GLY A 258 -6.67 0.57 -1.04
C GLY A 258 -6.66 -0.41 0.13
N GLU A 259 -7.35 -0.09 1.22
CA GLU A 259 -7.59 -1.01 2.32
C GLU A 259 -8.82 -0.60 3.13
N CYS A 260 -9.77 -1.53 3.33
CA CYS A 260 -10.90 -1.34 4.22
C CYS A 260 -10.48 -1.56 5.69
N ARG A 261 -10.59 -0.49 6.47
CA ARG A 261 -10.25 -0.40 7.91
C ARG A 261 -11.46 -0.03 8.77
N GLY A 262 -12.56 0.48 8.21
CA GLY A 262 -13.67 1.03 8.98
C GLY A 262 -15.00 1.18 8.22
N ALA A 263 -15.67 2.30 8.49
CA ALA A 263 -17.05 2.55 8.06
C ALA A 263 -17.23 2.72 6.54
N GLU A 264 -16.15 2.98 5.81
CA GLU A 264 -16.13 3.08 4.36
C GLU A 264 -16.60 1.81 3.65
N VAL A 265 -16.58 0.65 4.34
CA VAL A 265 -17.12 -0.61 3.81
C VAL A 265 -18.59 -0.46 3.39
N ARG A 266 -19.39 0.32 4.11
CA ARG A 266 -20.80 0.56 3.75
C ARG A 266 -20.93 1.33 2.45
N GLU A 267 -20.13 2.38 2.29
CA GLU A 267 -20.18 3.22 1.07
C GLU A 267 -19.63 2.44 -0.13
N LEU A 268 -18.60 1.60 0.06
CA LEU A 268 -18.07 0.72 -0.98
C LEU A 268 -19.11 -0.31 -1.43
N LEU A 269 -19.78 -0.99 -0.49
CA LEU A 269 -20.84 -1.94 -0.82
C LEU A 269 -22.03 -1.27 -1.51
N ALA A 270 -22.39 -0.05 -1.09
CA ALA A 270 -23.43 0.74 -1.74
C ALA A 270 -23.04 1.13 -3.18
N ALA A 271 -21.79 1.53 -3.41
CA ALA A 271 -21.27 1.85 -4.73
C ALA A 271 -21.36 0.65 -5.70
N MET A 272 -20.92 -0.52 -5.24
CA MET A 272 -20.97 -1.76 -6.03
C MET A 272 -22.40 -2.17 -6.37
N ASN A 273 -23.34 -2.01 -5.43
CA ASN A 273 -24.76 -2.31 -5.67
C ASN A 273 -25.49 -1.27 -6.56
N THR A 274 -24.85 -0.14 -6.89
CA THR A 274 -25.44 0.92 -7.74
C THR A 274 -24.81 0.99 -9.14
N GLY A 275 -24.16 -0.10 -9.58
CA GLY A 275 -23.66 -0.26 -10.95
C GLY A 275 -22.19 0.13 -11.15
N HIS A 276 -21.41 0.28 -10.07
CA HIS A 276 -19.96 0.46 -10.15
C HIS A 276 -19.25 -0.90 -10.12
N ASP A 277 -19.43 -1.68 -11.19
CA ASP A 277 -18.83 -3.00 -11.34
C ASP A 277 -17.31 -2.94 -11.48
N GLY A 278 -16.64 -4.08 -11.28
CA GLY A 278 -15.19 -4.21 -11.38
C GLY A 278 -14.42 -3.45 -10.30
N GLY A 279 -15.11 -3.01 -9.25
CA GLY A 279 -14.52 -2.37 -8.08
C GLY A 279 -13.78 -3.39 -7.20
N GLY A 280 -12.91 -2.89 -6.35
CA GLY A 280 -12.12 -3.77 -5.49
C GLY A 280 -11.64 -3.12 -4.21
N ALA A 281 -11.29 -3.94 -3.23
CA ALA A 281 -10.59 -3.44 -2.05
C ALA A 281 -9.66 -4.48 -1.45
N THR A 282 -8.73 -4.04 -0.61
CA THR A 282 -8.01 -4.96 0.27
C THR A 282 -8.61 -4.98 1.67
N ILE A 283 -8.46 -6.11 2.37
CA ILE A 283 -8.92 -6.28 3.75
C ILE A 283 -7.95 -7.16 4.54
N HIS A 284 -7.71 -6.84 5.81
CA HIS A 284 -6.93 -7.73 6.67
C HIS A 284 -7.76 -8.89 7.19
N ALA A 285 -7.39 -10.11 6.79
CA ALA A 285 -7.90 -11.34 7.34
C ALA A 285 -6.77 -12.38 7.36
N ASN A 286 -6.81 -13.28 8.35
CA ASN A 286 -5.80 -14.34 8.51
C ASN A 286 -6.06 -15.56 7.63
N SER A 287 -7.26 -15.65 7.04
CA SER A 287 -7.64 -16.68 6.07
C SER A 287 -8.79 -16.16 5.20
N ALA A 288 -9.10 -16.85 4.10
CA ALA A 288 -10.25 -16.53 3.26
C ALA A 288 -11.57 -16.71 4.03
N GLU A 289 -11.66 -17.76 4.85
CA GLU A 289 -12.82 -18.11 5.68
C GLU A 289 -13.08 -17.07 6.78
N ALA A 290 -12.06 -16.31 7.19
CA ALA A 290 -12.18 -15.24 8.18
C ALA A 290 -12.68 -13.91 7.59
N VAL A 291 -12.76 -13.77 6.26
CA VAL A 291 -13.20 -12.53 5.59
C VAL A 291 -14.62 -12.12 5.97
N PRO A 292 -15.63 -13.01 6.00
CA PRO A 292 -16.98 -12.64 6.43
C PRO A 292 -17.03 -12.08 7.85
N ALA A 293 -16.31 -12.70 8.79
CA ALA A 293 -16.24 -12.21 10.18
C ALA A 293 -15.57 -10.83 10.25
N ARG A 294 -14.52 -10.59 9.44
CA ARG A 294 -13.89 -9.27 9.35
C ARG A 294 -14.82 -8.22 8.76
N LEU A 295 -15.55 -8.54 7.69
CA LEU A 295 -16.56 -7.67 7.13
C LEU A 295 -17.63 -7.32 8.16
N SER A 296 -18.09 -8.29 8.95
CA SER A 296 -19.06 -8.06 10.05
C SER A 296 -18.53 -7.07 11.09
N ALA A 297 -17.26 -7.17 11.45
CA ALA A 297 -16.64 -6.23 12.39
C ALA A 297 -16.58 -4.80 11.82
N LEU A 298 -16.21 -4.63 10.54
CA LEU A 298 -16.18 -3.32 9.89
C LEU A 298 -17.59 -2.74 9.68
N ALA A 299 -18.54 -3.60 9.31
CA ALA A 299 -19.95 -3.25 9.14
C ALA A 299 -20.57 -2.74 10.44
N ALA A 300 -20.22 -3.35 11.58
CA ALA A 300 -20.66 -2.87 12.89
C ALA A 300 -20.20 -1.44 13.18
N LEU A 301 -18.96 -1.07 12.81
CA LEU A 301 -18.46 0.31 12.90
C LEU A 301 -19.24 1.27 11.99
N ALA A 302 -19.77 0.76 10.87
CA ALA A 302 -20.60 1.49 9.94
C ALA A 302 -22.09 1.55 10.32
N GLY A 303 -22.48 0.94 11.45
CA GLY A 303 -23.87 0.84 11.90
C GLY A 303 -24.74 -0.15 11.11
N LEU A 304 -24.14 -1.11 10.42
CA LEU A 304 -24.85 -2.17 9.70
C LEU A 304 -25.03 -3.41 10.58
N THR A 305 -26.20 -4.03 10.49
CA THR A 305 -26.45 -5.35 11.09
C THR A 305 -25.77 -6.45 10.26
N SER A 306 -25.50 -7.60 10.87
CA SER A 306 -24.93 -8.76 10.16
C SER A 306 -25.81 -9.23 8.99
N GLU A 307 -27.14 -9.12 9.13
CA GLU A 307 -28.09 -9.45 8.07
C GLU A 307 -28.01 -8.45 6.91
N ALA A 308 -28.01 -7.15 7.21
CA ALA A 308 -27.86 -6.10 6.18
C ALA A 308 -26.51 -6.23 5.45
N LEU A 309 -25.43 -6.52 6.19
CA LEU A 309 -24.14 -6.81 5.59
C LEU A 309 -24.22 -8.03 4.67
N ALA A 310 -24.78 -9.16 5.13
CA ALA A 310 -24.80 -10.38 4.34
C ALA A 310 -25.51 -10.17 3.00
N LEU A 311 -26.65 -9.47 3.00
CA LEU A 311 -27.40 -9.13 1.80
C LEU A 311 -26.62 -8.16 0.89
N GLN A 312 -26.06 -7.08 1.44
CA GLN A 312 -25.29 -6.11 0.65
C GLN A 312 -24.01 -6.70 0.08
N ALA A 313 -23.26 -7.46 0.89
CA ALA A 313 -21.99 -8.05 0.51
C ALA A 313 -22.16 -9.15 -0.55
N ALA A 314 -23.14 -10.04 -0.41
CA ALA A 314 -23.35 -11.08 -1.40
C ALA A 314 -23.90 -10.56 -2.75
N SER A 315 -24.55 -9.39 -2.74
CA SER A 315 -24.97 -8.69 -3.95
C SER A 315 -23.81 -7.89 -4.57
N ALA A 316 -23.00 -7.25 -3.75
CA ALA A 316 -21.93 -6.36 -4.19
C ALA A 316 -20.64 -7.08 -4.57
N LEU A 317 -20.25 -8.13 -3.86
CA LEU A 317 -18.93 -8.76 -3.95
C LEU A 317 -19.04 -10.16 -4.55
N ASP A 318 -18.20 -10.41 -5.54
CA ASP A 318 -18.22 -11.66 -6.29
C ASP A 318 -17.17 -12.64 -5.77
N VAL A 319 -15.96 -12.13 -5.56
CA VAL A 319 -14.76 -12.95 -5.37
C VAL A 319 -13.89 -12.43 -4.23
N VAL A 320 -13.34 -13.36 -3.45
CA VAL A 320 -12.28 -13.12 -2.48
C VAL A 320 -11.01 -13.79 -2.98
N VAL A 321 -9.94 -13.01 -3.13
CA VAL A 321 -8.58 -13.49 -3.40
C VAL A 321 -7.81 -13.44 -2.09
N HIS A 322 -7.33 -14.57 -1.59
CA HIS A 322 -6.54 -14.61 -0.35
C HIS A 322 -5.06 -14.78 -0.65
N VAL A 323 -4.22 -13.91 -0.09
CA VAL A 323 -2.75 -13.96 -0.19
C VAL A 323 -2.12 -14.29 1.15
N ALA A 324 -1.17 -15.21 1.11
CA ALA A 324 -0.43 -15.68 2.28
C ALA A 324 1.08 -15.57 2.04
N ARG A 325 1.84 -15.72 3.13
CA ARG A 325 3.30 -15.84 3.11
C ARG A 325 3.66 -17.17 3.75
N GLY A 326 4.17 -18.09 2.93
CA GLY A 326 4.71 -19.38 3.36
C GLY A 326 6.23 -19.37 3.44
N SER A 327 6.82 -20.55 3.63
CA SER A 327 8.27 -20.77 3.61
C SER A 327 8.90 -20.42 2.26
N GLN A 328 8.18 -20.65 1.16
CA GLN A 328 8.61 -20.33 -0.21
C GLN A 328 8.33 -18.87 -0.62
N GLY A 329 7.87 -18.04 0.31
CA GLY A 329 7.56 -16.63 0.05
C GLY A 329 6.07 -16.35 -0.09
N ARG A 330 5.75 -15.23 -0.76
CA ARG A 330 4.38 -14.75 -0.94
C ARG A 330 3.70 -15.51 -2.07
N HIS A 331 2.45 -15.91 -1.87
CA HIS A 331 1.65 -16.56 -2.91
C HIS A 331 0.16 -16.25 -2.75
N VAL A 332 -0.58 -16.34 -3.84
CA VAL A 332 -2.06 -16.37 -3.81
C VAL A 332 -2.50 -17.75 -3.35
N GLN A 333 -2.98 -17.82 -2.10
CA GLN A 333 -3.37 -19.07 -1.46
C GLN A 333 -4.71 -19.59 -1.98
N SER A 334 -5.68 -18.71 -2.21
CA SER A 334 -6.98 -19.14 -2.71
C SER A 334 -7.75 -18.05 -3.43
N LEU A 335 -8.68 -18.49 -4.28
CA LEU A 335 -9.75 -17.73 -4.88
C LEU A 335 -11.06 -18.33 -4.37
N GLY A 336 -12.02 -17.53 -3.94
CA GLY A 336 -13.31 -18.01 -3.43
C GLY A 336 -14.46 -17.10 -3.83
N LEU A 337 -15.67 -17.65 -3.91
CA LEU A 337 -16.91 -16.90 -4.14
C LEU A 337 -17.52 -16.48 -2.81
N LEU A 338 -17.92 -15.21 -2.70
CA LEU A 338 -18.67 -14.75 -1.54
C LEU A 338 -20.17 -15.03 -1.74
N ARG A 339 -20.81 -15.76 -0.82
CA ARG A 339 -22.22 -16.17 -0.92
C ARG A 339 -22.92 -16.11 0.44
N VAL A 340 -24.25 -15.98 0.44
CA VAL A 340 -25.07 -16.25 1.63
C VAL A 340 -25.51 -17.70 1.61
N VAL A 341 -25.27 -18.42 2.71
CA VAL A 341 -25.80 -19.75 2.99
C VAL A 341 -26.76 -19.64 4.17
N GLN A 342 -28.00 -20.10 4.01
CA GLN A 342 -29.09 -19.89 4.98
C GLN A 342 -28.73 -20.23 6.43
N THR A 343 -27.91 -21.25 6.66
CA THR A 343 -27.52 -21.73 7.99
C THR A 343 -26.23 -21.12 8.53
N GLN A 344 -25.41 -20.49 7.68
CA GLN A 344 -24.06 -20.02 8.02
C GLN A 344 -23.88 -18.51 7.81
N GLY A 345 -24.86 -17.83 7.20
CA GLY A 345 -24.76 -16.44 6.80
C GLY A 345 -23.80 -16.26 5.63
N LEU A 346 -23.02 -15.19 5.65
CA LEU A 346 -22.04 -14.88 4.62
C LEU A 346 -20.84 -15.82 4.73
N VAL A 347 -20.51 -16.53 3.65
CA VAL A 347 -19.40 -17.49 3.57
C VAL A 347 -18.57 -17.30 2.31
N VAL A 348 -17.31 -17.73 2.36
CA VAL A 348 -16.44 -17.82 1.18
C VAL A 348 -16.39 -19.28 0.73
N ILE A 349 -16.89 -19.56 -0.47
CA ILE A 349 -16.86 -20.89 -1.09
C ILE A 349 -15.59 -21.00 -1.95
N PRO A 350 -14.63 -21.86 -1.62
CA PRO A 350 -13.37 -21.95 -2.37
C PRO A 350 -13.60 -22.35 -3.84
N VAL A 351 -12.92 -21.66 -4.75
CA VAL A 351 -12.93 -21.89 -6.21
C VAL A 351 -11.63 -22.57 -6.63
N LEU A 352 -10.51 -21.95 -6.25
CA LEU A 352 -9.16 -22.43 -6.48
C LEU A 352 -8.38 -22.35 -5.18
N VAL A 353 -7.60 -23.39 -4.88
CA VAL A 353 -6.72 -23.44 -3.71
C VAL A 353 -5.33 -23.81 -4.17
N HIS A 354 -4.33 -23.03 -3.76
CA HIS A 354 -2.93 -23.33 -4.02
C HIS A 354 -2.50 -24.61 -3.28
N THR A 355 -1.72 -25.44 -3.95
CA THR A 355 -1.11 -26.66 -3.43
C THR A 355 0.38 -26.67 -3.79
N ASP A 356 1.17 -27.50 -3.11
CA ASP A 356 2.61 -27.62 -3.39
C ASP A 356 2.92 -28.00 -4.85
N THR A 357 1.99 -28.71 -5.49
CA THR A 357 2.10 -29.18 -6.89
C THR A 357 1.39 -28.27 -7.89
N GLY A 358 0.76 -27.17 -7.47
CA GLY A 358 0.07 -26.25 -8.36
C GLY A 358 -1.19 -25.64 -7.75
N CYS A 359 -2.34 -25.90 -8.38
CA CYS A 359 -3.62 -25.34 -7.97
C CYS A 359 -4.73 -26.37 -8.14
N ARG A 360 -5.58 -26.49 -7.13
CA ARG A 360 -6.69 -27.45 -7.09
C ARG A 360 -8.04 -26.71 -7.22
N ARG A 361 -8.89 -27.19 -8.11
CA ARG A 361 -10.31 -26.80 -8.25
C ARG A 361 -11.09 -27.23 -7.00
N SER A 362 -12.03 -26.40 -6.54
CA SER A 362 -12.85 -26.68 -5.36
C SER A 362 -14.34 -26.42 -5.62
N ALA A 363 -15.17 -26.44 -4.58
CA ALA A 363 -16.63 -26.49 -4.69
C ALA A 363 -17.25 -25.33 -5.49
N GLY A 364 -16.62 -24.15 -5.49
CA GLY A 364 -17.07 -22.97 -6.24
C GLY A 364 -16.60 -22.92 -7.69
N TRP A 365 -15.83 -23.91 -8.17
CA TRP A 365 -15.20 -23.89 -9.49
C TRP A 365 -16.20 -23.74 -10.63
N GLU A 366 -17.23 -24.59 -10.67
CA GLU A 366 -18.18 -24.60 -11.80
C GLU A 366 -18.96 -23.30 -11.94
N ASP A 367 -19.37 -22.70 -10.82
CA ASP A 367 -20.08 -21.41 -10.80
C ASP A 367 -19.16 -20.28 -11.29
N PHE A 368 -17.93 -20.22 -10.76
CA PHE A 368 -16.93 -19.26 -11.22
C PHE A 368 -16.62 -19.41 -12.70
N ALA A 369 -16.32 -20.63 -13.15
CA ALA A 369 -15.95 -20.95 -14.54
C ALA A 369 -17.05 -20.53 -15.51
N ARG A 370 -18.31 -20.83 -15.20
CA ARG A 370 -19.46 -20.40 -15.99
C ARG A 370 -19.58 -18.88 -16.04
N ARG A 371 -19.42 -18.22 -14.89
CA ARG A 371 -19.55 -16.76 -14.77
C ARG A 371 -18.50 -16.00 -15.57
N VAL A 372 -17.27 -16.50 -15.61
CA VAL A 372 -16.17 -15.84 -16.35
C VAL A 372 -15.99 -16.34 -17.78
N GLY A 373 -16.84 -17.28 -18.23
CA GLY A 373 -16.72 -17.90 -19.55
C GLY A 373 -15.40 -18.66 -19.71
N TRP A 374 -15.00 -19.42 -18.70
CA TRP A 374 -13.77 -20.23 -18.75
C TRP A 374 -13.88 -21.28 -19.86
N VAL A 375 -12.88 -21.32 -20.73
CA VAL A 375 -12.73 -22.35 -21.78
C VAL A 375 -11.54 -23.22 -21.38
N GLU A 376 -11.75 -24.53 -21.26
CA GLU A 376 -10.67 -25.45 -20.90
C GLU A 376 -9.60 -25.50 -22.00
N SER A 377 -8.35 -25.33 -21.61
CA SER A 377 -7.19 -25.61 -22.47
C SER A 377 -6.73 -27.07 -22.29
N ASP A 378 -6.03 -27.64 -23.28
CA ASP A 378 -5.47 -28.99 -23.16
C ASP A 378 -4.48 -29.13 -21.99
N SER A 379 -3.86 -28.02 -21.54
CA SER A 379 -3.03 -27.97 -20.33
C SER A 379 -3.81 -28.08 -19.02
N ASP A 380 -5.12 -27.78 -19.01
CA ASP A 380 -5.95 -27.83 -17.79
C ASP A 380 -6.47 -29.24 -17.48
N ARG A 381 -6.47 -30.14 -18.47
CA ARG A 381 -6.99 -31.52 -18.35
C ARG A 381 -6.07 -32.48 -17.61
N GLY A 382 -4.80 -32.11 -17.40
CA GLY A 382 -3.79 -32.97 -16.76
C GLY A 382 -3.81 -32.98 -15.23
N ALA A 383 -4.68 -32.20 -14.58
CA ALA A 383 -4.72 -32.06 -13.12
C ALA A 383 -5.82 -32.88 -12.43
N GLU A 384 -6.58 -33.70 -13.16
CA GLU A 384 -7.51 -34.67 -12.57
C GLU A 384 -6.74 -35.96 -12.21
N GLU A 385 -6.47 -36.17 -10.93
CA GLU A 385 -6.12 -37.51 -10.44
C GLU A 385 -7.27 -38.48 -10.74
N PRO A 386 -6.98 -39.71 -11.18
CA PRO A 386 -8.01 -40.65 -11.57
C PRO A 386 -8.85 -41.04 -10.35
N HIS A 387 -10.14 -40.70 -10.40
CA HIS A 387 -11.15 -41.27 -9.53
C HIS A 387 -11.01 -42.80 -9.54
N TYR A 388 -10.60 -43.37 -8.40
CA TYR A 388 -10.65 -44.81 -8.16
C TYR A 388 -12.12 -45.25 -8.25
N ARG A 389 -12.52 -45.74 -9.43
CA ARG A 389 -13.78 -46.46 -9.62
C ARG A 389 -13.65 -47.81 -8.92
N HIS A 390 -14.15 -47.91 -7.70
CA HIS A 390 -14.61 -49.20 -7.22
C HIS A 390 -16.01 -49.45 -7.80
N THR A 391 -16.10 -50.49 -8.63
CA THR A 391 -17.35 -51.12 -9.05
C THR A 391 -17.08 -52.63 -9.13
N PRO A 392 -18.08 -53.49 -8.92
CA PRO A 392 -19.11 -53.49 -7.88
C PRO A 392 -18.76 -54.46 -6.73
#